data_AF-A0A9W4REY7-F1
#
_entry.id   AF-A0A9W4REY7-F1
#
_cell.length_a   1.000
_cell.length_b   1.000
_cell.length_c   1.000
_cell.angle_alpha   90.00
_cell.angle_beta   90.00
_cell.angle_gamma   90.00
#
_symmetry.space_group_name_H-M   'P 1'
#
loop_
_entity.id
_entity.type
_entity.pdbx_description
1 polymer ?
#
loop_
_entity_poly.entity_id
_entity_poly.type
_entity_poly.pdbx_seq_one_letter_code
_entity_poly.pdbx_strand_id
1 'polypeptide(L)'
;MDEAEKKRRFDAGKLPYKGFEIVAKRDFGASMYYDQGFYRREGFIVSKGILNMIPGAGWFDSLEGAKEAADILSIVGEEGFNDAYAKLRAAKKQLHATFLSDLQADIDAEAAPSGPRL
;
A
#
# COMPACT_ATOMS: atom_id res chain seq x y z
N MET A 1 4.73 2.16 21.44
CA MET A 1 5.73 1.19 20.91
C MET A 1 6.81 2.02 20.24
N ASP A 2 8.07 1.89 20.69
CA ASP A 2 9.16 2.75 20.20
C ASP A 2 9.63 2.35 18.77
N GLU A 3 10.34 3.26 18.12
CA GLU A 3 10.86 3.08 16.75
C GLU A 3 11.95 2.00 16.64
N ALA A 4 12.71 1.74 17.71
CA ALA A 4 13.70 0.68 17.75
C ALA A 4 13.05 -0.71 17.81
N GLU A 5 11.92 -0.85 18.52
CA GLU A 5 11.10 -2.07 18.54
C GLU A 5 10.44 -2.29 17.17
N LYS A 6 9.92 -1.24 16.52
CA LYS A 6 9.43 -1.33 15.13
C LYS A 6 10.53 -1.81 14.18
N LYS A 7 11.73 -1.21 14.27
CA LYS A 7 12.90 -1.57 13.48
C LYS A 7 13.37 -3.00 13.77
N ARG A 8 13.39 -3.43 15.04
CA ARG A 8 13.72 -4.81 15.43
C ARG A 8 12.73 -5.81 14.89
N ARG A 9 11.43 -5.51 14.91
CA ARG A 9 10.39 -6.39 14.35
C ARG A 9 10.44 -6.43 12.82
N PHE A 10 10.77 -5.31 12.19
CA PHE A 10 11.06 -5.23 10.76
C PHE A 10 12.28 -6.09 10.39
N ASP A 11 13.37 -6.00 11.15
CA ASP A 11 14.59 -6.80 10.94
C ASP A 11 14.42 -8.29 11.36
N ALA A 12 13.49 -8.61 12.28
CA ALA A 12 13.16 -9.98 12.71
C ALA A 12 12.17 -10.71 11.79
N GLY A 13 11.58 -10.00 10.82
CA GLY A 13 11.17 -10.57 9.55
C GLY A 13 9.90 -11.43 9.55
N LYS A 14 8.87 -11.12 10.35
CA LYS A 14 7.48 -11.59 10.18
C LYS A 14 6.53 -10.79 11.07
N LEU A 15 5.41 -10.33 10.52
CA LEU A 15 4.28 -9.77 11.24
C LEU A 15 3.05 -10.65 10.99
N PRO A 16 2.53 -11.36 12.01
CA PRO A 16 1.26 -12.06 11.90
C PRO A 16 0.12 -11.06 11.67
N TYR A 17 -0.74 -11.33 10.69
CA TYR A 17 -1.90 -10.51 10.38
C TYR A 17 -3.04 -11.38 9.86
N LYS A 18 -4.11 -11.54 10.65
CA LYS A 18 -5.34 -12.27 10.28
C LYS A 18 -5.12 -13.65 9.64
N GLY A 19 -4.19 -14.43 10.19
CA GLY A 19 -3.86 -15.77 9.67
C GLY A 19 -2.85 -15.79 8.51
N PHE A 20 -2.30 -14.63 8.16
CA PHE A 20 -1.17 -14.47 7.24
C PHE A 20 0.08 -14.01 7.99
N GLU A 21 1.22 -14.10 7.31
CA GLU A 21 2.49 -13.52 7.71
C GLU A 21 2.90 -12.45 6.70
N ILE A 22 3.02 -11.20 7.15
CA ILE A 22 3.61 -10.12 6.38
C ILE A 22 5.11 -10.10 6.66
N VAL A 23 5.92 -10.34 5.64
CA VAL A 23 7.36 -10.51 5.77
C VAL A 23 8.07 -9.36 5.08
N ALA A 24 8.94 -8.66 5.81
CA ALA A 24 9.85 -7.71 5.21
C ALA A 24 10.88 -8.47 4.36
N LYS A 25 11.00 -8.11 3.09
CA LYS A 25 11.90 -8.74 2.13
C LYS A 25 12.89 -7.69 1.61
N ARG A 26 14.18 -7.88 1.93
CA ARG A 26 15.32 -7.05 1.47
C ARG A 26 16.00 -7.57 0.20
N ASP A 27 15.53 -8.69 -0.31
CA ASP A 27 16.24 -9.42 -1.36
C ASP A 27 15.24 -10.02 -2.34
N PHE A 28 15.05 -9.38 -3.49
CA PHE A 28 14.44 -10.02 -4.68
C PHE A 28 15.49 -10.81 -5.47
N GLY A 29 16.59 -11.23 -4.84
CA GLY A 29 17.81 -11.72 -5.47
C GLY A 29 18.76 -10.58 -5.85
N ALA A 30 19.70 -10.87 -6.75
CA ALA A 30 20.63 -9.88 -7.32
C ALA A 30 19.95 -8.79 -8.19
N SER A 31 18.64 -8.89 -8.40
CA SER A 31 17.87 -8.04 -9.30
C SER A 31 17.09 -6.99 -8.51
N MET A 32 17.42 -5.70 -8.75
CA MET A 32 16.61 -4.58 -8.27
C MET A 32 15.27 -4.57 -9.04
N TYR A 33 14.17 -4.28 -8.36
CA TYR A 33 12.87 -4.12 -9.02
C TYR A 33 12.62 -2.65 -9.33
N TYR A 34 12.15 -2.34 -10.54
CA TYR A 34 11.81 -0.97 -10.93
C TYR A 34 10.32 -0.71 -10.73
N ASP A 35 9.99 0.26 -9.87
CA ASP A 35 8.63 0.67 -9.57
C ASP A 35 8.52 2.20 -9.57
N GLN A 36 7.55 2.73 -10.31
CA GLN A 36 7.24 4.17 -10.35
C GLN A 36 8.45 5.11 -10.56
N GLY A 37 9.47 4.70 -11.32
CA GLY A 37 10.66 5.53 -11.54
C GLY A 37 11.86 5.17 -10.66
N PHE A 38 11.69 4.27 -9.69
CA PHE A 38 12.71 3.99 -8.68
C PHE A 38 13.07 2.51 -8.62
N TYR A 39 14.38 2.25 -8.48
CA TYR A 39 14.86 0.92 -8.11
C TYR A 39 14.65 0.67 -6.63
N ARG A 40 13.85 -0.34 -6.32
CA ARG A 40 13.50 -0.76 -4.96
C ARG A 40 14.33 -1.99 -4.62
N ARG A 41 14.93 -1.96 -3.41
CA ARG A 41 15.69 -3.07 -2.83
C ARG A 41 14.97 -3.75 -1.68
N GLU A 42 13.90 -3.14 -1.19
CA GLU A 42 13.16 -3.63 -0.04
C GLU A 42 11.65 -3.47 -0.26
N GLY A 43 10.89 -4.32 0.41
CA GLY A 43 9.44 -4.30 0.40
C GLY A 43 8.85 -5.35 1.33
N PHE A 44 7.57 -5.63 1.15
CA PHE A 44 6.80 -6.58 1.94
C PHE A 44 6.18 -7.64 1.06
N ILE A 45 6.15 -8.89 1.54
CA ILE A 45 5.38 -9.98 0.93
C ILE A 45 4.32 -10.47 1.91
N VAL A 46 3.22 -11.01 1.40
CA VAL A 46 2.18 -11.67 2.21
C VAL A 46 2.28 -13.17 1.94
N SER A 47 2.44 -13.93 3.02
CA SER A 47 2.62 -15.38 2.97
C SER A 47 1.70 -16.08 3.96
N LYS A 48 1.49 -17.38 3.76
CA LYS A 48 0.81 -18.26 4.72
C LYS A 48 1.62 -19.55 4.81
N GLY A 49 2.42 -19.68 5.87
CA GLY A 49 3.43 -20.73 5.97
C GLY A 49 4.63 -20.45 5.05
N ILE A 50 5.02 -21.43 4.22
CA ILE A 50 6.16 -21.29 3.30
C ILE A 50 5.78 -20.73 1.92
N LEU A 51 4.48 -20.55 1.65
CA LEU A 51 3.98 -20.15 0.33
C LEU A 51 3.78 -18.63 0.28
N ASN A 52 4.32 -18.00 -0.79
CA ASN A 52 3.96 -16.65 -1.15
C ASN A 52 2.52 -16.69 -1.68
N MET A 53 1.60 -16.02 -0.99
CA MET A 53 0.17 -16.18 -1.21
C MET A 53 -0.38 -15.17 -2.23
N ILE A 54 0.48 -14.31 -2.77
CA ILE A 54 0.07 -13.31 -3.74
C ILE A 54 0.28 -13.88 -5.13
N PRO A 55 -0.80 -14.00 -5.93
CA PRO A 55 -0.71 -14.41 -7.32
C PRO A 55 0.32 -13.55 -8.08
N GLY A 56 1.18 -14.20 -8.87
CA GLY A 56 2.17 -13.50 -9.71
C GLY A 56 3.48 -13.09 -9.02
N ALA A 57 3.81 -13.64 -7.85
CA ALA A 57 5.03 -13.32 -7.10
C ALA A 57 5.12 -11.83 -6.70
N GLY A 58 3.97 -11.23 -6.39
CA GLY A 58 3.86 -9.82 -6.02
C GLY A 58 4.50 -9.47 -4.68
N TRP A 59 4.76 -8.17 -4.51
CA TRP A 59 5.27 -7.54 -3.30
C TRP A 59 4.69 -6.13 -3.15
N PHE A 60 4.84 -5.53 -1.96
CA PHE A 60 4.35 -4.18 -1.67
C PHE A 60 5.44 -3.28 -1.13
N ASP A 61 5.36 -2.01 -1.50
CA ASP A 61 6.21 -0.93 -1.02
C ASP A 61 5.97 -0.54 0.44
N SER A 62 4.83 -0.93 1.00
CA SER A 62 4.35 -0.48 2.29
C SER A 62 3.66 -1.60 3.07
N LEU A 63 3.73 -1.50 4.40
CA LEU A 63 3.06 -2.43 5.29
C LEU A 63 1.54 -2.38 5.13
N GLU A 64 0.97 -1.20 4.90
CA GLU A 64 -0.46 -1.04 4.69
C GLU A 64 -0.92 -1.70 3.39
N GLY A 65 -0.18 -1.53 2.29
CA GLY A 65 -0.46 -2.24 1.04
C GLY A 65 -0.46 -3.76 1.20
N ALA A 66 0.45 -4.28 2.03
CA ALA A 66 0.50 -5.70 2.38
C ALA A 66 -0.71 -6.16 3.21
N LYS A 67 -1.15 -5.35 4.19
CA LYS A 67 -2.36 -5.67 4.97
C LYS A 67 -3.61 -5.68 4.11
N GLU A 68 -3.75 -4.71 3.21
CA GLU A 68 -4.88 -4.64 2.27
C GLU A 68 -4.93 -5.84 1.35
N ALA A 69 -3.78 -6.28 0.86
CA ALA A 69 -3.70 -7.49 0.05
C ALA A 69 -4.10 -8.73 0.86
N ALA A 70 -3.63 -8.86 2.10
CA ALA A 70 -4.06 -9.95 2.98
C ALA A 70 -5.58 -9.93 3.24
N ASP A 71 -6.15 -8.75 3.46
CA ASP A 71 -7.59 -8.57 3.64
C ASP A 71 -8.37 -8.97 2.37
N ILE A 72 -7.97 -8.49 1.20
CA ILE A 72 -8.59 -8.85 -0.07
C ILE A 72 -8.50 -10.36 -0.29
N LEU A 73 -7.32 -10.94 -0.13
CA LEU A 73 -7.11 -12.38 -0.32
C LEU A 73 -7.99 -13.21 0.63
N SER A 74 -8.21 -12.74 1.85
CA SER A 74 -9.12 -13.40 2.81
C SER A 74 -10.59 -13.36 2.42
N ILE A 75 -10.99 -12.35 1.64
CA ILE A 75 -12.39 -12.12 1.24
C ILE A 75 -12.70 -12.84 -0.08
N VAL A 76 -11.84 -12.70 -1.09
CA VAL A 76 -12.13 -13.14 -2.46
C VAL A 76 -11.31 -14.37 -2.91
N GLY A 77 -10.36 -14.82 -2.10
CA GLY A 77 -9.45 -15.91 -2.47
C GLY A 77 -8.46 -15.53 -3.57
N GLU A 78 -7.63 -16.48 -3.98
CA GLU A 78 -6.56 -16.26 -4.99
C GLU A 78 -7.12 -15.91 -6.37
N GLU A 79 -8.21 -16.56 -6.79
CA GLU A 79 -8.82 -16.36 -8.11
C GLU A 79 -9.33 -14.93 -8.31
N GLY A 80 -9.94 -14.34 -7.27
CA GLY A 80 -10.49 -12.98 -7.33
C GLY A 80 -9.51 -11.87 -6.98
N PHE A 81 -8.30 -12.22 -6.52
CA PHE A 81 -7.38 -11.27 -5.89
C PHE A 81 -6.98 -10.12 -6.84
N ASN A 82 -6.49 -10.44 -8.03
CA ASN A 82 -5.95 -9.44 -8.96
C ASN A 82 -7.00 -8.39 -9.34
N ASP A 83 -8.23 -8.83 -9.63
CA ASP A 83 -9.33 -7.95 -10.00
C ASP A 83 -9.75 -7.05 -8.84
N ALA A 84 -9.89 -7.63 -7.63
CA ALA A 84 -10.25 -6.88 -6.44
C ALA A 84 -9.16 -5.86 -6.05
N TYR A 85 -7.89 -6.25 -6.13
CA TYR A 85 -6.76 -5.37 -5.83
C TYR A 85 -6.64 -4.23 -6.84
N ALA A 86 -6.82 -4.52 -8.14
CA ALA A 86 -6.86 -3.49 -9.17
C ALA A 86 -7.98 -2.47 -8.94
N LYS A 87 -9.19 -2.93 -8.56
CA LYS A 87 -10.32 -2.06 -8.21
C LYS A 87 -10.00 -1.16 -7.01
N LEU A 88 -9.40 -1.70 -5.95
CA LEU A 88 -8.97 -0.91 -4.79
C LEU A 88 -7.97 0.19 -5.19
N ARG A 89 -6.96 -0.16 -5.99
CA ARG A 89 -5.95 0.80 -6.46
C ARG A 89 -6.57 1.91 -7.32
N ALA A 90 -7.50 1.56 -8.20
CA ALA A 90 -8.22 2.54 -9.01
C ALA A 90 -9.07 3.48 -8.14
N ALA A 91 -9.82 2.92 -7.18
CA ALA A 91 -10.65 3.71 -6.25
C ALA A 91 -9.81 4.68 -5.40
N LYS A 92 -8.67 4.23 -4.87
CA LYS A 92 -7.73 5.08 -4.13
C LYS A 92 -7.20 6.24 -4.98
N LYS A 93 -6.83 5.96 -6.23
CA LYS A 93 -6.34 6.98 -7.17
C LYS A 93 -7.43 8.03 -7.44
N GLN A 94 -8.67 7.59 -7.64
CA GLN A 94 -9.81 8.48 -7.86
C GLN A 94 -10.09 9.33 -6.62
N LEU A 95 -10.18 8.72 -5.44
CA LEU A 95 -10.43 9.44 -4.19
C LEU A 95 -9.36 10.49 -3.91
N HIS A 96 -8.08 10.16 -4.14
CA HIS A 96 -6.98 11.10 -3.98
C HIS A 96 -7.11 12.29 -4.94
N ALA A 97 -7.42 12.03 -6.22
CA ALA A 97 -7.61 13.10 -7.20
C ALA A 97 -8.80 14.01 -6.84
N THR A 98 -9.92 13.44 -6.39
CA THR A 98 -11.08 14.20 -5.92
C THR A 98 -10.72 15.06 -4.71
N PHE A 99 -10.08 14.49 -3.69
CA PHE A 99 -9.66 15.23 -2.50
C PHE A 99 -8.77 16.43 -2.83
N LEU A 100 -7.79 16.26 -3.73
CA LEU A 100 -6.93 17.38 -4.15
C LEU A 100 -7.70 18.45 -4.93
N SER A 101 -8.67 18.04 -5.75
CA SER A 101 -9.55 18.97 -6.48
C SER A 101 -10.41 19.79 -5.52
N ASP A 102 -11.00 19.14 -4.52
CA ASP A 102 -11.85 19.80 -3.52
C ASP A 102 -11.03 20.77 -2.66
N LEU A 103 -9.84 20.33 -2.22
CA LEU A 103 -8.91 21.18 -1.46
C LEU A 103 -8.50 22.42 -2.27
N GLN A 104 -8.25 22.28 -3.57
CA GLN A 104 -7.92 23.43 -4.42
C GLN A 104 -9.11 24.39 -4.56
N ALA A 105 -10.33 23.87 -4.71
CA ALA A 105 -11.53 24.68 -4.80
C ALA A 105 -11.78 25.48 -3.50
N ASP A 106 -11.54 24.86 -2.34
CA ASP A 106 -11.65 25.54 -1.04
C ASP A 106 -10.64 26.69 -0.91
N ILE A 107 -9.38 26.46 -1.32
CA ILE A 107 -8.34 27.49 -1.33
C ILE A 107 -8.72 28.65 -2.26
N ASP A 108 -9.21 28.35 -3.47
CA ASP A 108 -9.60 29.37 -4.45
C ASP A 108 -10.81 30.19 -3.96
N ALA A 109 -11.75 29.55 -3.24
CA ALA A 109 -12.91 30.21 -2.65
C ALA A 109 -12.52 31.15 -1.50
N GLU A 110 -11.55 30.77 -0.67
CA GLU A 110 -11.03 31.62 0.41
C GLU A 110 -10.21 32.80 -0.12
N ALA A 111 -9.51 32.63 -1.25
CA ALA A 111 -8.74 33.68 -1.90
C ALA A 111 -9.59 34.70 -2.69
N ALA A 112 -10.89 34.44 -2.88
CA ALA A 112 -11.78 35.34 -3.61
C ALA A 112 -11.97 36.65 -2.82
N PRO A 113 -11.64 37.83 -3.38
CA PRO A 113 -11.78 39.09 -2.69
C PRO A 113 -13.26 39.31 -2.35
N SER A 114 -13.56 39.50 -1.06
CA SER A 114 -14.88 39.95 -0.63
C SER A 114 -15.17 41.28 -1.33
N GLY A 115 -16.03 41.24 -2.35
CA GLY A 115 -16.41 42.40 -3.16
C GLY A 115 -16.93 43.55 -2.28
N PRO A 116 -16.90 44.79 -2.80
CA PRO A 116 -17.25 45.96 -2.00
C PRO A 116 -18.65 45.79 -1.42
N ARG A 117 -18.75 45.86 -0.08
CA ARG A 117 -20.03 45.98 0.62
C ARG A 117 -20.62 47.33 0.26
N LEU A 118 -21.65 47.32 -0.58
CA LEU A 118 -22.52 48.47 -0.84
C LEU A 118 -23.37 48.77 0.40
#